data_AF-U3AY39-F1
#
_entry.id   AF-U3AY39-F1
#
_cell.length_a   1.000
_cell.length_b   1.000
_cell.length_c   1.000
_cell.angle_alpha   90.00
_cell.angle_beta   90.00
_cell.angle_gamma   90.00
#
_symmetry.space_group_name_H-M   'P 1'
#
loop_
_entity.id
_entity.type
_entity.pdbx_description
1 polymer ?
#
loop_
_entity_poly.entity_id
_entity_poly.type
_entity_poly.pdbx_seq_one_letter_code
_entity_poly.pdbx_strand_id
1 'polypeptide(L)'
;MMIKVNPFNVTVPKAQHSDSTTPEIHVSHIKNLAELTQLFSINEKSQSLLLMRRQHPSGKERKIHQSISSLKLVTKGLQTSEERGLDKSFMIRDFDNKEGVVKREFQDSKLPRSSEESYVPYGITSNSTVVYAKTGEHRGFNQVASDLKPYTTEVSQERRRLAASELGAFALSKSQYTEKAVKKVSEGINQYLMDNFKSNPEKTMDAVVKGIGHYFFTDGGLSFGRISEQNIKTHSNKYVWDKILDTLDNGSLDQKISIHDAVGRKVLPKLGGEQLTKYEALGQTVRQDWFDSKNIRGRVNRAEKPKASHTIGIASDKNANIVGSFEQPRNRGVDMFERDVNRTNHPEANKFFDDIDSRNLLFGAGISGTTGTLLQAAEAFGPLTEMEDKKQYMMAIVGYLVGGGMHSYHECMTIGEKVGIPYRPGSYVESLPESFTSSEDFQRWNHDYYDISVLGATHWQFNEGKLPAHLELQKKMEKLDEDDSIKNSLIVG
;
A
#
# COMPACT_ATOMS: atom_id res chain seq x y z
N MET A 1 -1.61 49.18 26.32
CA MET A 1 -2.06 50.28 25.44
C MET A 1 -2.31 49.67 24.07
N MET A 2 -3.58 49.39 23.78
CA MET A 2 -4.05 48.74 22.55
C MET A 2 -4.19 49.79 21.45
N ILE A 3 -3.72 49.47 20.24
CA ILE A 3 -4.09 50.19 19.02
C ILE A 3 -4.87 49.17 18.16
N LYS A 4 -6.19 49.36 18.11
CA LYS A 4 -7.10 48.69 17.17
C LYS A 4 -7.26 49.60 15.95
N VAL A 5 -7.07 49.05 14.76
CA VAL A 5 -7.44 49.70 13.49
C VAL A 5 -8.35 48.74 12.70
N ASN A 6 -9.54 49.23 12.36
CA ASN A 6 -10.56 48.57 11.54
C ASN A 6 -10.15 48.52 10.05
N PRO A 7 -10.67 47.54 9.28
CA PRO A 7 -10.85 47.72 7.85
C PRO A 7 -12.33 47.64 7.40
N PHE A 8 -12.77 48.77 6.84
CA PHE A 8 -13.54 48.97 5.60
C PHE A 8 -14.60 47.95 5.11
N ASN A 9 -15.82 48.49 4.99
CA ASN A 9 -16.91 48.07 4.10
C ASN A 9 -16.55 48.30 2.63
N VAL A 10 -16.87 47.33 1.76
CA VAL A 10 -16.98 47.53 0.30
C VAL A 10 -18.33 47.00 -0.19
N THR A 11 -19.15 47.93 -0.68
CA THR A 11 -20.41 47.71 -1.42
C THR A 11 -20.13 47.37 -2.88
N VAL A 12 -20.81 46.35 -3.41
CA VAL A 12 -20.80 45.96 -4.83
C VAL A 12 -22.09 46.47 -5.52
N PRO A 13 -22.02 47.09 -6.71
CA PRO A 13 -23.20 47.52 -7.44
C PRO A 13 -23.80 46.42 -8.34
N LYS A 14 -25.14 46.42 -8.40
CA LYS A 14 -26.01 45.62 -9.28
C LYS A 14 -25.85 46.03 -10.75
N ALA A 15 -25.80 45.05 -11.66
CA ALA A 15 -25.96 45.26 -13.10
C ALA A 15 -27.37 44.83 -13.55
N GLN A 16 -27.93 45.63 -14.46
CA GLN A 16 -29.32 45.63 -14.93
C GLN A 16 -29.55 44.68 -16.12
N HIS A 17 -30.81 44.27 -16.25
CA HIS A 17 -31.46 43.64 -17.39
C HIS A 17 -31.41 44.49 -18.67
N SER A 18 -31.38 43.81 -19.83
CA SER A 18 -32.06 44.27 -21.04
C SER A 18 -32.52 43.08 -21.89
N ASP A 19 -33.72 43.22 -22.43
CA ASP A 19 -34.59 42.22 -23.08
C ASP A 19 -34.39 42.09 -24.61
N SER A 20 -35.08 41.06 -25.14
CA SER A 20 -35.65 40.93 -26.51
C SER A 20 -34.70 40.29 -27.56
N THR A 21 -35.09 39.36 -28.44
CA THR A 21 -36.37 38.98 -29.07
C THR A 21 -36.30 37.53 -29.61
N THR A 22 -37.44 36.81 -29.60
CA THR A 22 -37.74 35.55 -30.32
C THR A 22 -37.95 35.78 -31.84
N PRO A 23 -37.81 34.76 -32.72
CA PRO A 23 -38.96 33.89 -33.04
C PRO A 23 -38.67 32.39 -33.32
N GLU A 24 -39.76 31.64 -33.26
CA GLU A 24 -39.99 30.20 -33.44
C GLU A 24 -39.53 29.61 -34.78
N ILE A 25 -39.09 28.33 -34.81
CA ILE A 25 -39.44 27.36 -35.88
C ILE A 25 -39.52 25.92 -35.32
N HIS A 26 -40.73 25.35 -35.50
CA HIS A 26 -41.18 23.98 -35.75
C HIS A 26 -40.35 22.70 -35.47
N VAL A 27 -41.09 21.79 -34.83
CA VAL A 27 -40.95 20.34 -34.64
C VAL A 27 -40.75 19.55 -35.96
N SER A 28 -39.78 18.62 -35.99
CA SER A 28 -39.95 17.31 -36.66
C SER A 28 -38.78 16.32 -36.41
N HIS A 29 -39.15 15.10 -36.00
CA HIS A 29 -38.45 13.81 -36.20
C HIS A 29 -37.35 13.37 -35.21
N ILE A 30 -37.79 12.67 -34.16
CA ILE A 30 -37.03 11.60 -33.48
C ILE A 30 -37.32 10.29 -34.21
N LYS A 31 -36.37 9.78 -35.00
CA LYS A 31 -36.26 8.35 -35.35
C LYS A 31 -34.79 8.00 -35.58
N ASN A 32 -34.37 6.90 -34.94
CA ASN A 32 -33.19 6.06 -35.22
C ASN A 32 -31.79 6.61 -34.84
N LEU A 33 -31.34 6.26 -33.63
CA LEU A 33 -29.94 6.25 -33.20
C LEU A 33 -29.61 4.88 -32.56
N ALA A 34 -29.81 3.81 -33.33
CA ALA A 34 -29.47 2.43 -32.91
C ALA A 34 -28.65 1.63 -33.95
N GLU A 35 -28.14 2.26 -35.02
CA GLU A 35 -27.42 1.56 -36.11
C GLU A 35 -26.10 2.22 -36.54
N LEU A 36 -25.38 2.89 -35.63
CA LEU A 36 -24.06 3.47 -35.91
C LEU A 36 -23.01 3.09 -34.85
N THR A 37 -22.89 1.80 -34.53
CA THR A 37 -21.81 1.28 -33.66
C THR A 37 -21.15 0.01 -34.21
N GLN A 38 -21.21 -0.20 -35.53
CA GLN A 38 -20.40 -1.18 -36.23
C GLN A 38 -19.93 -0.55 -37.54
N LEU A 39 -18.77 0.13 -37.52
CA LEU A 39 -17.91 0.35 -38.71
C LEU A 39 -16.67 1.25 -38.48
N PHE A 40 -16.17 1.40 -37.25
CA PHE A 40 -14.85 2.03 -37.02
C PHE A 40 -14.06 1.26 -35.96
N SER A 41 -13.50 0.11 -36.33
CA SER A 41 -12.46 -0.55 -35.53
C SER A 41 -11.57 -1.47 -36.39
N ILE A 42 -11.12 -1.01 -37.56
CA ILE A 42 -10.03 -1.67 -38.32
C ILE A 42 -9.24 -0.59 -39.07
N ASN A 43 -8.32 0.10 -38.40
CA ASN A 43 -7.03 0.57 -38.94
C ASN A 43 -6.40 1.54 -37.94
N GLU A 44 -5.36 1.11 -37.23
CA GLU A 44 -4.24 1.95 -36.74
C GLU A 44 -3.30 1.12 -35.83
N LYS A 45 -2.84 -0.04 -36.30
CA LYS A 45 -1.76 -0.81 -35.63
C LYS A 45 -0.69 -1.32 -36.59
N SER A 46 -0.41 -0.60 -37.68
CA SER A 46 0.55 -1.07 -38.68
C SER A 46 1.41 0.03 -39.33
N GLN A 47 1.95 0.98 -38.56
CA GLN A 47 2.95 1.94 -39.09
C GLN A 47 4.08 2.35 -38.12
N SER A 48 4.66 1.43 -37.34
CA SER A 48 5.90 1.73 -36.60
C SER A 48 6.98 0.63 -36.63
N LEU A 49 6.86 -0.36 -37.53
CA LEU A 49 7.80 -1.46 -37.64
C LEU A 49 8.18 -1.72 -39.11
N LEU A 50 8.78 -0.71 -39.75
CA LEU A 50 9.35 -0.90 -41.09
C LEU A 50 10.50 0.06 -41.38
N LEU A 51 11.63 -0.17 -40.70
CA LEU A 51 12.96 0.25 -41.20
C LEU A 51 14.03 -0.58 -40.49
N MET A 52 14.36 -1.73 -41.08
CA MET A 52 15.69 -2.36 -41.19
C MET A 52 15.53 -3.85 -41.47
N ARG A 53 15.52 -4.21 -42.76
CA ARG A 53 15.73 -5.58 -43.24
C ARG A 53 16.66 -5.54 -44.46
N ARG A 54 17.88 -6.06 -44.30
CA ARG A 54 18.73 -6.68 -45.33
C ARG A 54 19.47 -7.85 -44.64
N GLN A 55 19.05 -9.10 -44.93
CA GLN A 55 19.78 -10.18 -45.63
C GLN A 55 21.18 -10.47 -45.03
N HIS A 56 21.54 -11.65 -44.50
CA HIS A 56 21.52 -13.01 -45.08
C HIS A 56 21.74 -14.11 -43.97
N PRO A 57 21.91 -15.45 -44.23
CA PRO A 57 21.08 -16.49 -43.60
C PRO A 57 21.80 -17.56 -42.74
N SER A 58 20.96 -18.45 -42.19
CA SER A 58 21.22 -19.85 -41.77
C SER A 58 21.66 -20.10 -40.31
N GLY A 59 20.88 -20.91 -39.61
CA GLY A 59 21.27 -21.50 -38.32
C GLY A 59 20.09 -21.87 -37.42
N LYS A 60 19.48 -23.05 -37.66
CA LYS A 60 18.66 -23.86 -36.74
C LYS A 60 17.86 -23.08 -35.66
N GLU A 61 16.62 -22.74 -35.97
CA GLU A 61 15.62 -22.35 -34.97
C GLU A 61 15.27 -23.55 -34.08
N ARG A 62 15.81 -23.56 -32.85
CA ARG A 62 15.15 -24.27 -31.75
C ARG A 62 13.94 -23.44 -31.34
N LYS A 63 12.73 -23.94 -31.64
CA LYS A 63 11.49 -23.47 -31.01
C LYS A 63 11.60 -23.70 -29.51
N ILE A 64 11.95 -22.66 -28.76
CA ILE A 64 11.75 -22.60 -27.32
C ILE A 64 10.46 -21.84 -27.10
N HIS A 65 9.35 -22.57 -26.94
CA HIS A 65 8.16 -22.01 -26.31
C HIS A 65 8.47 -21.86 -24.82
N GLN A 66 8.87 -20.67 -24.40
CA GLN A 66 8.84 -20.29 -22.99
C GLN A 66 7.52 -19.60 -22.70
N SER A 67 6.72 -20.27 -21.87
CA SER A 67 5.51 -19.74 -21.27
C SER A 67 5.82 -18.41 -20.59
N ILE A 68 5.10 -17.35 -20.97
CA ILE A 68 5.01 -16.14 -20.16
C ILE A 68 4.40 -16.60 -18.83
N SER A 69 5.18 -16.63 -17.75
CA SER A 69 4.65 -16.83 -16.40
C SER A 69 3.98 -15.53 -15.99
N SER A 70 2.77 -15.29 -16.51
CA SER A 70 1.81 -14.42 -15.87
C SER A 70 1.61 -14.94 -14.46
N LEU A 71 1.75 -14.08 -13.44
CA LEU A 71 1.42 -14.41 -12.06
C LEU A 71 0.03 -15.04 -12.00
N LYS A 72 -0.03 -16.37 -11.85
CA LYS A 72 -1.28 -17.04 -11.49
C LYS A 72 -1.35 -17.01 -9.98
N LEU A 73 -2.12 -16.05 -9.47
CA LEU A 73 -2.54 -16.09 -8.08
C LEU A 73 -3.38 -17.36 -7.91
N VAL A 74 -2.94 -18.30 -7.08
CA VAL A 74 -3.74 -19.49 -6.78
C VAL A 74 -4.74 -19.08 -5.70
N THR A 75 -5.85 -18.46 -6.12
CA THR A 75 -6.93 -17.97 -5.26
C THR A 75 -7.83 -19.11 -4.78
N LYS A 76 -7.27 -20.22 -4.28
CA LYS A 76 -8.09 -21.24 -3.60
C LYS A 76 -8.69 -20.75 -2.28
N GLY A 77 -8.22 -19.61 -1.76
CA GLY A 77 -8.64 -19.00 -0.49
C GLY A 77 -9.54 -17.77 -0.58
N LEU A 78 -9.43 -17.00 -1.67
CA LEU A 78 -10.45 -16.02 -2.04
C LEU A 78 -11.61 -16.84 -2.63
N GLN A 79 -12.51 -17.33 -1.77
CA GLN A 79 -13.82 -17.77 -2.27
C GLN A 79 -14.33 -16.68 -3.19
N THR A 80 -14.72 -17.06 -4.41
CA THR A 80 -15.24 -16.12 -5.39
C THR A 80 -16.31 -15.28 -4.72
N SER A 81 -16.13 -13.98 -4.81
CA SER A 81 -16.96 -12.92 -4.22
C SER A 81 -18.46 -13.05 -4.55
N GLU A 82 -18.85 -13.95 -5.45
CA GLU A 82 -20.24 -14.12 -5.86
C GLU A 82 -21.08 -14.97 -4.89
N GLU A 83 -20.49 -15.79 -4.00
CA GLU A 83 -21.28 -16.76 -3.21
C GLU A 83 -21.66 -16.33 -1.78
N ARG A 84 -20.99 -15.33 -1.20
CA ARG A 84 -21.39 -14.74 0.09
C ARG A 84 -21.95 -13.34 -0.16
N GLY A 85 -23.27 -13.17 0.01
CA GLY A 85 -23.86 -11.84 0.11
C GLY A 85 -23.15 -11.01 1.18
N LEU A 86 -23.08 -9.69 1.00
CA LEU A 86 -22.50 -8.76 1.97
C LEU A 86 -23.34 -8.78 3.27
N ASP A 87 -22.93 -9.59 4.25
CA ASP A 87 -23.43 -9.47 5.63
C ASP A 87 -22.94 -8.12 6.17
N LYS A 88 -23.89 -7.23 6.48
CA LYS A 88 -23.63 -5.88 6.99
C LYS A 88 -23.75 -5.81 8.51
N SER A 89 -24.02 -6.93 9.17
CA SER A 89 -24.26 -7.01 10.60
C SER A 89 -22.98 -7.26 11.39
N PHE A 90 -22.87 -6.62 12.54
CA PHE A 90 -21.77 -6.85 13.48
C PHE A 90 -22.23 -7.79 14.59
N MET A 91 -21.32 -8.65 15.06
CA MET A 91 -21.53 -9.42 16.28
C MET A 91 -21.30 -8.52 17.50
N ILE A 92 -22.33 -8.28 18.29
CA ILE A 92 -22.32 -7.41 19.46
C ILE A 92 -22.51 -8.24 20.72
N ARG A 93 -21.72 -8.00 21.78
CA ARG A 93 -21.92 -8.56 23.11
C ARG A 93 -23.27 -8.09 23.66
N ASP A 94 -24.06 -9.02 24.17
CA ASP A 94 -25.40 -8.74 24.71
C ASP A 94 -25.61 -9.56 25.99
N PHE A 95 -25.91 -8.89 27.10
CA PHE A 95 -26.12 -9.54 28.40
C PHE A 95 -27.51 -10.16 28.56
N ASP A 96 -28.49 -9.68 27.78
CA ASP A 96 -29.87 -10.17 27.83
C ASP A 96 -30.07 -11.38 26.92
N ASN A 97 -29.16 -11.58 25.96
CA ASN A 97 -29.14 -12.75 25.09
C ASN A 97 -28.49 -13.96 25.78
N LYS A 98 -29.15 -15.13 25.71
CA LYS A 98 -28.65 -16.39 26.27
C LYS A 98 -27.31 -16.84 25.68
N GLU A 99 -27.04 -16.50 24.43
CA GLU A 99 -25.76 -16.80 23.75
C GLU A 99 -24.66 -15.78 24.12
N GLY A 100 -25.00 -14.69 24.81
CA GLY A 100 -24.08 -13.62 25.19
C GLY A 100 -23.71 -12.68 24.03
N VAL A 101 -24.22 -12.93 22.83
CA VAL A 101 -23.93 -12.18 21.59
C VAL A 101 -25.18 -12.07 20.71
N VAL A 102 -25.27 -11.00 19.93
CA VAL A 102 -26.35 -10.74 18.97
C VAL A 102 -25.79 -10.15 17.67
N LYS A 103 -26.38 -10.50 16.53
CA LYS A 103 -26.10 -9.81 15.25
C LYS A 103 -26.90 -8.51 15.18
N ARG A 104 -26.24 -7.39 14.91
CA ARG A 104 -26.88 -6.08 14.77
C ARG A 104 -26.39 -5.35 13.54
N GLU A 105 -27.33 -4.87 12.73
CA GLU A 105 -27.04 -3.94 11.64
C GLU A 105 -27.00 -2.50 12.16
N PHE A 106 -26.11 -1.70 11.58
CA PHE A 106 -25.96 -0.28 11.90
C PHE A 106 -26.05 0.54 10.62
N GLN A 107 -26.39 1.81 10.79
CA GLN A 107 -26.44 2.77 9.69
C GLN A 107 -25.09 2.82 8.97
N ASP A 108 -25.15 2.83 7.63
CA ASP A 108 -23.98 2.83 6.73
C ASP A 108 -22.97 1.71 6.98
N SER A 109 -23.40 0.61 7.62
CA SER A 109 -22.55 -0.52 8.01
C SER A 109 -21.35 -0.09 8.87
N LYS A 110 -21.55 0.91 9.73
CA LYS A 110 -20.53 1.44 10.64
C LYS A 110 -20.98 1.35 12.09
N LEU A 111 -20.09 0.87 12.95
CA LEU A 111 -20.31 0.96 14.39
C LEU A 111 -20.34 2.44 14.82
N PRO A 112 -21.31 2.86 15.65
CA PRO A 112 -21.35 4.19 16.26
C PRO A 112 -20.02 4.58 16.91
N ARG A 113 -19.64 5.86 16.75
CA ARG A 113 -18.40 6.46 17.29
C ARG A 113 -18.69 7.77 18.05
N SER A 114 -19.81 7.80 18.75
CA SER A 114 -20.27 8.97 19.54
C SER A 114 -19.89 8.82 21.01
N SER A 115 -20.08 9.89 21.79
CA SER A 115 -19.97 9.84 23.26
C SER A 115 -21.05 8.96 23.89
N GLU A 116 -22.22 8.90 23.26
CA GLU A 116 -23.41 8.19 23.75
C GLU A 116 -23.33 6.69 23.46
N GLU A 117 -22.79 6.34 22.30
CA GLU A 117 -22.63 4.96 21.84
C GLU A 117 -21.34 4.81 21.02
N SER A 118 -20.47 3.95 21.53
CA SER A 118 -19.26 3.52 20.86
C SER A 118 -18.93 2.07 21.21
N TYR A 119 -18.22 1.40 20.31
CA TYR A 119 -17.89 -0.02 20.42
C TYR A 119 -16.38 -0.26 20.36
N VAL A 120 -15.94 -1.33 21.02
CA VAL A 120 -14.54 -1.79 21.03
C VAL A 120 -14.49 -3.31 20.79
N PRO A 121 -13.43 -3.85 20.16
CA PRO A 121 -13.25 -5.29 20.03
C PRO A 121 -13.18 -5.95 21.42
N TYR A 122 -14.03 -6.94 21.65
CA TYR A 122 -14.15 -7.65 22.92
C TYR A 122 -13.58 -9.06 22.83
N GLY A 123 -13.96 -9.79 21.79
CA GLY A 123 -13.52 -11.16 21.57
C GLY A 123 -13.46 -11.51 20.10
N ILE A 124 -12.96 -12.71 19.83
CA ILE A 124 -12.91 -13.30 18.50
C ILE A 124 -13.41 -14.75 18.57
N THR A 125 -14.30 -15.11 17.66
CA THR A 125 -14.83 -16.46 17.53
C THR A 125 -13.80 -17.39 16.86
N SER A 126 -14.07 -18.69 16.90
CA SER A 126 -13.25 -19.71 16.23
C SER A 126 -13.11 -19.54 14.72
N ASN A 127 -14.10 -18.91 14.07
CA ASN A 127 -14.10 -18.59 12.64
C ASN A 127 -13.55 -17.19 12.31
N SER A 128 -12.81 -16.57 13.24
CA SER A 128 -12.17 -15.25 13.07
C SER A 128 -13.14 -14.05 12.95
N THR A 129 -14.39 -14.18 13.42
CA THR A 129 -15.33 -13.05 13.50
C THR A 129 -15.09 -12.27 14.79
N VAL A 130 -14.99 -10.94 14.69
CA VAL A 130 -14.82 -10.08 15.87
C VAL A 130 -16.18 -9.82 16.52
N VAL A 131 -16.23 -10.05 17.83
CA VAL A 131 -17.35 -9.62 18.68
C VAL A 131 -16.98 -8.30 19.32
N TYR A 132 -17.85 -7.31 19.20
CA TYR A 132 -17.68 -5.97 19.75
C TYR A 132 -18.52 -5.80 21.02
N ALA A 133 -18.01 -5.07 22.01
CA ALA A 133 -18.77 -4.66 23.18
C ALA A 133 -18.90 -3.14 23.20
N LYS A 134 -20.00 -2.63 23.78
CA LYS A 134 -20.14 -1.20 24.02
C LYS A 134 -19.04 -0.72 24.95
N THR A 135 -18.54 0.49 24.75
CA THR A 135 -17.55 1.10 25.64
C THR A 135 -18.11 1.16 27.07
N GLY A 136 -17.32 0.71 28.06
CA GLY A 136 -17.76 0.50 29.44
C GLY A 136 -18.15 -0.94 29.76
N GLU A 137 -18.69 -1.67 28.77
CA GLU A 137 -19.14 -3.06 28.90
C GLU A 137 -18.07 -4.09 28.48
N HIS A 138 -16.92 -3.66 27.97
CA HIS A 138 -15.83 -4.57 27.57
C HIS A 138 -15.06 -5.17 28.74
N ARG A 139 -15.25 -4.66 29.97
CA ARG A 139 -14.51 -5.12 31.15
C ARG A 139 -15.00 -6.51 31.58
N GLY A 140 -14.05 -7.35 32.01
CA GLY A 140 -14.33 -8.73 32.40
C GLY A 140 -14.60 -9.61 31.17
N PHE A 141 -13.59 -10.39 30.78
CA PHE A 141 -13.78 -11.42 29.78
C PHE A 141 -14.42 -12.65 30.44
N ASN A 142 -15.71 -12.86 30.20
CA ASN A 142 -16.41 -14.06 30.63
C ASN A 142 -16.60 -14.95 29.41
N GLN A 143 -16.17 -16.20 29.46
CA GLN A 143 -16.42 -17.21 28.41
C GLN A 143 -17.90 -17.61 28.40
N VAL A 144 -18.80 -16.67 28.07
CA VAL A 144 -20.24 -16.90 28.02
C VAL A 144 -20.60 -17.78 26.80
N ALA A 145 -19.87 -17.62 25.70
CA ALA A 145 -19.95 -18.49 24.52
C ALA A 145 -18.73 -19.42 24.46
N SER A 146 -18.96 -20.71 24.17
CA SER A 146 -17.94 -21.75 24.24
C SER A 146 -16.80 -21.62 23.22
N ASP A 147 -16.96 -20.81 22.17
CA ASP A 147 -15.98 -20.62 21.10
C ASP A 147 -15.35 -19.22 21.05
N LEU A 148 -15.70 -18.33 22.00
CA LEU A 148 -15.20 -16.97 22.06
C LEU A 148 -13.88 -16.89 22.83
N LYS A 149 -12.87 -16.27 22.21
CA LYS A 149 -11.57 -15.99 22.82
C LYS A 149 -11.38 -14.49 23.05
N PRO A 150 -10.58 -14.07 24.05
CA PRO A 150 -10.27 -12.67 24.27
C PRO A 150 -9.60 -12.05 23.05
N TYR A 151 -9.93 -10.79 22.76
CA TYR A 151 -9.24 -10.02 21.74
C TYR A 151 -7.97 -9.39 22.33
N THR A 152 -6.84 -10.10 22.26
CA THR A 152 -5.54 -9.70 22.84
C THR A 152 -4.64 -8.93 21.86
N THR A 153 -3.46 -8.48 22.32
CA THR A 153 -2.40 -7.95 21.45
C THR A 153 -2.04 -8.88 20.31
N GLU A 154 -1.89 -10.18 20.58
CA GLU A 154 -1.50 -11.18 19.58
C GLU A 154 -2.60 -11.38 18.54
N VAL A 155 -3.87 -11.39 18.98
CA VAL A 155 -5.03 -11.44 18.08
C VAL A 155 -5.05 -10.21 17.18
N SER A 156 -4.86 -9.02 17.74
CA SER A 156 -4.77 -7.77 16.98
C SER A 156 -3.63 -7.82 15.96
N GLN A 157 -2.42 -8.25 16.34
CA GLN A 157 -1.31 -8.38 15.39
C GLN A 157 -1.60 -9.36 14.28
N GLU A 158 -2.17 -10.52 14.59
CA GLU A 158 -2.51 -11.51 13.57
C GLU A 158 -3.54 -10.97 12.59
N ARG A 159 -4.58 -10.30 13.09
CA ARG A 159 -5.59 -9.66 12.24
C ARG A 159 -5.03 -8.53 11.41
N ARG A 160 -4.08 -7.73 11.94
CA ARG A 160 -3.33 -6.76 11.13
C ARG A 160 -2.55 -7.43 10.02
N ARG A 161 -1.91 -8.59 10.27
CA ARG A 161 -1.15 -9.31 9.23
C ARG A 161 -2.07 -9.76 8.13
N LEU A 162 -3.23 -10.32 8.48
CA LEU A 162 -4.26 -10.75 7.55
C LEU A 162 -4.79 -9.57 6.73
N ALA A 163 -5.26 -8.50 7.39
CA ALA A 163 -5.80 -7.31 6.74
C ALA A 163 -4.81 -6.69 5.74
N ALA A 164 -3.55 -6.49 6.16
CA ALA A 164 -2.51 -5.92 5.31
C ALA A 164 -2.12 -6.84 4.13
N SER A 165 -2.13 -8.16 4.35
CA SER A 165 -1.81 -9.14 3.31
C SER A 165 -2.91 -9.25 2.26
N GLU A 166 -4.18 -9.26 2.68
CA GLU A 166 -5.32 -9.22 1.76
C GLU A 166 -5.38 -7.92 0.98
N LEU A 167 -5.13 -6.78 1.62
CA LEU A 167 -5.04 -5.50 0.92
C LEU A 167 -3.94 -5.54 -0.16
N GLY A 168 -2.77 -6.10 0.17
CA GLY A 168 -1.70 -6.35 -0.79
C GLY A 168 -2.13 -7.31 -1.91
N ALA A 169 -2.91 -8.35 -1.60
CA ALA A 169 -3.46 -9.28 -2.58
C ALA A 169 -4.43 -8.59 -3.55
N PHE A 170 -5.32 -7.72 -3.07
CA PHE A 170 -6.21 -6.93 -3.92
C PHE A 170 -5.42 -6.03 -4.86
N ALA A 171 -4.42 -5.29 -4.35
CA ALA A 171 -3.58 -4.45 -5.17
C ALA A 171 -2.87 -5.24 -6.28
N LEU A 172 -2.32 -6.42 -5.97
CA LEU A 172 -1.60 -7.26 -6.94
C LEU A 172 -2.48 -7.96 -7.97
N SER A 173 -3.72 -8.31 -7.60
CA SER A 173 -4.61 -9.12 -8.45
C SER A 173 -5.64 -8.30 -9.23
N LYS A 174 -5.94 -7.07 -8.81
CA LYS A 174 -6.99 -6.23 -9.42
C LYS A 174 -6.39 -4.91 -9.87
N SER A 175 -5.96 -4.86 -11.13
CA SER A 175 -5.26 -3.70 -11.71
C SER A 175 -6.08 -2.42 -11.62
N GLN A 176 -7.41 -2.50 -11.67
CA GLN A 176 -8.32 -1.35 -11.60
C GLN A 176 -8.10 -0.40 -10.41
N TYR A 177 -7.48 -0.86 -9.31
CA TYR A 177 -7.17 -0.03 -8.14
C TYR A 177 -5.85 0.73 -8.22
N THR A 178 -5.01 0.42 -9.21
CA THR A 178 -3.63 0.96 -9.28
C THR A 178 -3.19 1.37 -10.69
N GLU A 179 -3.85 0.86 -11.72
CA GLU A 179 -3.37 0.84 -13.10
C GLU A 179 -3.11 2.22 -13.67
N LYS A 180 -3.99 3.19 -13.43
CA LYS A 180 -3.85 4.55 -13.97
C LYS A 180 -2.53 5.20 -13.51
N ALA A 181 -2.28 5.21 -12.21
CA ALA A 181 -1.07 5.81 -11.66
C ALA A 181 0.20 5.02 -12.02
N VAL A 182 0.13 3.67 -11.98
CA VAL A 182 1.27 2.81 -12.34
C VAL A 182 1.64 3.00 -13.81
N LYS A 183 0.65 2.97 -14.71
CA LYS A 183 0.85 3.16 -16.15
C LYS A 183 1.51 4.51 -16.45
N LYS A 184 1.09 5.58 -15.78
CA LYS A 184 1.69 6.91 -15.95
C LYS A 184 3.20 6.91 -15.64
N VAL A 185 3.60 6.26 -14.55
CA VAL A 185 5.03 6.15 -14.19
C VAL A 185 5.76 5.21 -15.14
N SER A 186 5.16 4.07 -15.53
CA SER A 186 5.75 3.12 -16.48
C SER A 186 5.99 3.75 -17.86
N GLU A 187 5.02 4.50 -18.39
CA GLU A 187 5.13 5.25 -19.65
C GLU A 187 6.25 6.31 -19.57
N GLY A 188 6.32 7.03 -18.45
CA GLY A 188 7.39 7.99 -18.20
C GLY A 188 8.79 7.37 -18.19
N ILE A 189 8.93 6.21 -17.56
CA ILE A 189 10.19 5.43 -17.57
C ILE A 189 10.51 4.97 -18.99
N ASN A 190 9.54 4.41 -19.71
CA ASN A 190 9.71 3.96 -21.10
C ASN A 190 10.18 5.12 -21.98
N GLN A 191 9.55 6.29 -21.88
CA GLN A 191 9.93 7.48 -22.64
C GLN A 191 11.37 7.91 -22.31
N TYR A 192 11.71 8.03 -21.02
CA TYR A 192 13.05 8.39 -20.57
C TYR A 192 14.13 7.43 -21.09
N LEU A 193 13.89 6.12 -20.99
CA LEU A 193 14.83 5.11 -21.47
C LEU A 193 14.98 5.15 -22.99
N MET A 194 13.89 5.32 -23.74
CA MET A 194 13.93 5.37 -25.20
C MET A 194 14.64 6.64 -25.72
N ASP A 195 14.46 7.79 -25.08
CA ASP A 195 15.14 9.02 -25.48
C ASP A 195 16.65 8.99 -25.18
N ASN A 196 17.03 8.42 -24.04
CA ASN A 196 18.44 8.14 -23.74
C ASN A 196 19.01 7.11 -24.72
N PHE A 197 18.25 6.08 -25.09
CA PHE A 197 18.69 5.07 -26.05
C PHE A 197 18.92 5.68 -27.45
N LYS A 198 18.05 6.57 -27.92
CA LYS A 198 18.25 7.30 -29.19
C LYS A 198 19.54 8.14 -29.17
N SER A 199 19.85 8.74 -28.03
CA SER A 199 21.00 9.65 -27.88
C SER A 199 22.33 8.90 -27.66
N ASN A 200 22.31 7.85 -26.84
CA ASN A 200 23.48 7.03 -26.55
C ASN A 200 23.04 5.56 -26.27
N PRO A 201 22.90 4.74 -27.34
CA PRO A 201 22.42 3.37 -27.22
C PRO A 201 23.29 2.50 -26.31
N GLU A 202 24.61 2.61 -26.43
CA GLU A 202 25.57 1.77 -25.68
C GLU A 202 25.50 2.06 -24.18
N LYS A 203 25.59 3.34 -23.78
CA LYS A 203 25.52 3.74 -22.37
C LYS A 203 24.18 3.36 -21.75
N THR A 204 23.09 3.54 -22.47
CA THR A 204 21.74 3.24 -21.99
C THR A 204 21.53 1.74 -21.82
N MET A 205 21.94 0.95 -22.81
CA MET A 205 21.90 -0.51 -22.75
C MET A 205 22.77 -1.05 -21.61
N ASP A 206 23.97 -0.49 -21.41
CA ASP A 206 24.85 -0.87 -20.30
C ASP A 206 24.20 -0.55 -18.94
N ALA A 207 23.66 0.66 -18.78
CA ALA A 207 23.01 1.10 -17.55
C ALA A 207 21.82 0.20 -17.18
N VAL A 208 21.01 -0.21 -18.16
CA VAL A 208 19.85 -1.09 -17.92
C VAL A 208 20.27 -2.55 -17.76
N VAL A 209 20.91 -3.15 -18.76
CA VAL A 209 21.17 -4.59 -18.76
C VAL A 209 22.18 -4.97 -17.68
N LYS A 210 23.33 -4.28 -17.61
CA LYS A 210 24.34 -4.58 -16.59
C LYS A 210 23.97 -3.98 -15.23
N GLY A 211 23.34 -2.80 -15.22
CA GLY A 211 23.00 -2.13 -13.97
C GLY A 211 21.84 -2.77 -13.22
N ILE A 212 20.79 -3.25 -13.90
CA ILE A 212 19.59 -3.76 -13.23
C ILE A 212 19.09 -5.12 -13.72
N GLY A 213 19.54 -5.63 -14.88
CA GLY A 213 19.02 -6.88 -15.44
C GLY A 213 19.12 -8.09 -14.48
N HIS A 214 20.17 -8.17 -13.65
CA HIS A 214 20.37 -9.26 -12.69
C HIS A 214 19.33 -9.30 -11.56
N TYR A 215 18.59 -8.20 -11.31
CA TYR A 215 17.48 -8.20 -10.35
C TYR A 215 16.24 -8.90 -10.90
N PHE A 216 16.10 -8.97 -12.23
CA PHE A 216 14.94 -9.54 -12.90
C PHE A 216 15.20 -10.93 -13.50
N PHE A 217 16.47 -11.24 -13.78
CA PHE A 217 16.96 -12.53 -14.28
C PHE A 217 17.86 -13.15 -13.22
N THR A 218 17.26 -13.90 -12.30
CA THR A 218 17.79 -14.06 -10.95
C THR A 218 18.66 -15.29 -10.73
N ASP A 219 18.80 -16.16 -11.73
CA ASP A 219 19.53 -17.44 -11.61
C ASP A 219 19.04 -18.28 -10.41
N GLY A 220 17.71 -18.45 -10.31
CA GLY A 220 17.04 -19.12 -9.19
C GLY A 220 16.90 -18.26 -7.91
N GLY A 221 17.31 -16.99 -7.95
CA GLY A 221 17.14 -16.06 -6.84
C GLY A 221 15.66 -15.79 -6.50
N LEU A 222 15.39 -15.62 -5.21
CA LEU A 222 14.06 -15.55 -4.60
C LEU A 222 13.55 -14.12 -4.38
N SER A 223 13.90 -13.17 -5.25
CA SER A 223 13.37 -11.81 -5.22
C SER A 223 11.92 -11.78 -5.74
N PHE A 224 11.12 -10.85 -5.20
CA PHE A 224 9.77 -10.57 -5.68
C PHE A 224 9.81 -9.56 -6.82
N GLY A 225 8.90 -9.67 -7.81
CA GLY A 225 8.95 -8.82 -9.01
C GLY A 225 10.00 -9.24 -10.05
N ARG A 226 10.47 -10.49 -10.02
CA ARG A 226 11.40 -11.03 -11.03
C ARG A 226 10.68 -11.37 -12.34
N ILE A 227 11.38 -11.25 -13.46
CA ILE A 227 10.87 -11.59 -14.80
C ILE A 227 11.16 -13.06 -15.12
N SER A 228 12.35 -13.56 -14.74
CA SER A 228 12.81 -14.90 -15.06
C SER A 228 13.71 -15.44 -13.96
N GLU A 229 13.64 -16.76 -13.75
CA GLU A 229 14.59 -17.50 -12.88
C GLU A 229 15.86 -17.89 -13.63
N GLN A 230 15.92 -17.67 -14.94
CA GLN A 230 17.13 -17.94 -15.73
C GLN A 230 18.22 -16.92 -15.43
N ASN A 231 19.46 -17.34 -15.59
CA ASN A 231 20.62 -16.47 -15.45
C ASN A 231 20.63 -15.41 -16.56
N ILE A 232 20.85 -14.14 -16.23
CA ILE A 232 20.95 -13.08 -17.24
C ILE A 232 21.94 -13.39 -18.37
N LYS A 233 23.04 -14.10 -18.06
CA LYS A 233 24.09 -14.45 -19.02
C LYS A 233 23.64 -15.44 -20.11
N THR A 234 22.49 -16.10 -19.93
CA THR A 234 21.91 -16.98 -20.97
C THR A 234 21.13 -16.21 -22.03
N HIS A 235 21.01 -14.88 -21.89
CA HIS A 235 20.25 -14.04 -22.80
C HIS A 235 21.14 -12.95 -23.43
N SER A 236 20.75 -12.48 -24.62
CA SER A 236 21.40 -11.33 -25.24
C SER A 236 20.98 -10.02 -24.54
N ASN A 237 21.85 -9.01 -24.57
CA ASN A 237 21.52 -7.69 -24.02
C ASN A 237 20.24 -7.12 -24.63
N LYS A 238 20.06 -7.28 -25.95
CA LYS A 238 18.84 -6.85 -26.64
C LYS A 238 17.59 -7.53 -26.09
N TYR A 239 17.65 -8.84 -25.85
CA TYR A 239 16.52 -9.56 -25.25
C TYR A 239 16.18 -9.03 -23.87
N VAL A 240 17.17 -8.82 -23.00
CA VAL A 240 16.95 -8.30 -21.63
C VAL A 240 16.34 -6.90 -21.69
N TRP A 241 16.86 -6.03 -22.56
CA TRP A 241 16.32 -4.70 -22.80
C TRP A 241 14.87 -4.73 -23.28
N ASP A 242 14.60 -5.46 -24.37
CA ASP A 242 13.26 -5.55 -24.96
C ASP A 242 12.28 -6.13 -23.92
N LYS A 243 12.71 -7.08 -23.09
CA LYS A 243 11.88 -7.68 -22.06
C LYS A 243 11.57 -6.74 -20.89
N ILE A 244 12.52 -5.88 -20.49
CA ILE A 244 12.27 -4.87 -19.45
C ILE A 244 11.23 -3.85 -19.93
N LEU A 245 11.35 -3.37 -21.18
CA LEU A 245 10.38 -2.44 -21.76
C LEU A 245 8.99 -3.09 -21.90
N ASP A 246 8.94 -4.32 -22.44
CA ASP A 246 7.70 -5.10 -22.52
C ASP A 246 7.04 -5.31 -21.15
N THR A 247 7.85 -5.50 -20.10
CA THR A 247 7.33 -5.70 -18.73
C THR A 247 6.74 -4.42 -18.15
N LEU A 248 7.26 -3.24 -18.49
CA LEU A 248 6.65 -1.96 -18.10
C LEU A 248 5.24 -1.81 -18.69
N ASP A 249 5.01 -2.31 -19.90
CA ASP A 249 3.70 -2.25 -20.56
C ASP A 249 2.78 -3.40 -20.10
N ASN A 250 3.29 -4.62 -20.10
CA ASN A 250 2.49 -5.86 -20.04
C ASN A 250 2.77 -6.75 -18.82
N GLY A 251 3.72 -6.37 -17.96
CA GLY A 251 4.10 -7.14 -16.79
C GLY A 251 3.05 -7.14 -15.67
N SER A 252 3.25 -8.01 -14.68
CA SER A 252 2.47 -7.94 -13.44
C SER A 252 2.84 -6.71 -12.62
N LEU A 253 1.97 -6.34 -11.67
CA LEU A 253 2.17 -5.14 -10.85
C LEU A 253 3.51 -5.14 -10.12
N ASP A 254 3.88 -6.24 -9.47
CA ASP A 254 5.13 -6.40 -8.75
C ASP A 254 6.36 -6.27 -9.66
N GLN A 255 6.28 -6.74 -10.91
CA GLN A 255 7.33 -6.57 -11.90
C GLN A 255 7.47 -5.11 -12.36
N LYS A 256 6.35 -4.42 -12.59
CA LYS A 256 6.36 -2.99 -12.96
C LYS A 256 6.99 -2.15 -11.84
N ILE A 257 6.51 -2.34 -10.60
CA ILE A 257 6.99 -1.60 -9.44
C ILE A 257 8.47 -1.92 -9.14
N SER A 258 8.92 -3.18 -9.29
CA SER A 258 10.33 -3.52 -9.10
C SER A 258 11.22 -2.83 -10.15
N ILE A 259 10.76 -2.68 -11.41
CA ILE A 259 11.46 -1.90 -12.44
C ILE A 259 11.49 -0.42 -12.08
N HIS A 260 10.39 0.15 -11.57
CA HIS A 260 10.36 1.56 -11.16
C HIS A 260 11.45 1.88 -10.12
N ASP A 261 11.58 1.05 -9.07
CA ASP A 261 12.64 1.21 -8.06
C ASP A 261 14.04 1.09 -8.69
N ALA A 262 14.25 0.05 -9.50
CA ALA A 262 15.57 -0.22 -10.07
C ALA A 262 16.01 0.89 -11.03
N VAL A 263 15.11 1.39 -11.88
CA VAL A 263 15.41 2.48 -12.81
C VAL A 263 15.77 3.75 -12.04
N GLY A 264 14.91 4.19 -11.11
CA GLY A 264 15.16 5.41 -10.32
C GLY A 264 16.45 5.35 -9.51
N ARG A 265 16.75 4.22 -8.89
CA ARG A 265 17.89 4.09 -7.98
C ARG A 265 19.22 3.74 -8.66
N LYS A 266 19.20 3.05 -9.81
CA LYS A 266 20.42 2.46 -10.40
C LYS A 266 20.69 2.86 -11.84
N VAL A 267 19.66 3.20 -12.62
CA VAL A 267 19.81 3.62 -14.02
C VAL A 267 19.90 5.14 -14.10
N LEU A 268 18.96 5.83 -13.46
CA LEU A 268 18.87 7.29 -13.47
C LEU A 268 20.17 7.99 -13.04
N PRO A 269 20.88 7.59 -11.97
CA PRO A 269 22.15 8.25 -11.60
C PRO A 269 23.26 8.10 -12.65
N LYS A 270 23.19 7.06 -13.52
CA LYS A 270 24.18 6.85 -14.58
C LYS A 270 23.88 7.66 -15.83
N LEU A 271 22.60 7.82 -16.14
CA LEU A 271 22.13 8.49 -17.35
C LEU A 271 21.93 9.99 -17.13
N GLY A 272 21.53 10.41 -15.93
CA GLY A 272 21.35 11.81 -15.55
C GLY A 272 20.12 12.45 -16.17
N GLY A 273 20.19 13.76 -16.40
CA GLY A 273 19.09 14.56 -16.97
C GLY A 273 18.21 15.21 -15.90
N GLU A 274 17.20 15.96 -16.35
CA GLU A 274 16.25 16.68 -15.48
C GLU A 274 15.51 15.74 -14.51
N GLN A 275 15.28 14.49 -14.93
CA GLN A 275 14.67 13.46 -14.11
C GLN A 275 15.49 13.17 -12.84
N LEU A 276 16.82 13.26 -12.89
CA LEU A 276 17.67 13.06 -11.71
C LEU A 276 17.46 14.18 -10.69
N THR A 277 17.37 15.43 -11.16
CA THR A 277 17.07 16.58 -10.30
C THR A 277 15.71 16.43 -9.62
N LYS A 278 14.68 15.99 -10.36
CA LYS A 278 13.34 15.72 -9.79
C LYS A 278 13.37 14.59 -8.76
N TYR A 279 14.09 13.51 -9.06
CA TYR A 279 14.26 12.38 -8.15
C TYR A 279 14.94 12.80 -6.83
N GLU A 280 16.02 13.57 -6.92
CA GLU A 280 16.81 14.03 -5.78
C GLU A 280 16.07 15.07 -4.93
N ALA A 281 15.19 15.89 -5.53
CA ALA A 281 14.41 16.91 -4.84
C ALA A 281 13.53 16.35 -3.70
N LEU A 282 13.06 15.11 -3.81
CA LEU A 282 12.31 14.43 -2.75
C LEU A 282 13.17 13.61 -1.79
N GLY A 283 14.46 13.41 -2.09
CA GLY A 283 15.30 12.42 -1.39
C GLY A 283 15.38 12.61 0.12
N GLN A 284 15.66 13.84 0.57
CA GLN A 284 15.76 14.14 2.00
C GLN A 284 14.42 14.07 2.74
N THR A 285 13.30 14.16 2.02
CA THR A 285 11.96 13.99 2.59
C THR A 285 11.63 12.53 2.81
N VAL A 286 11.79 11.70 1.77
CA VAL A 286 11.27 10.32 1.77
C VAL A 286 12.31 9.24 2.03
N ARG A 287 13.60 9.59 2.07
CA ARG A 287 14.71 8.68 2.34
C ARG A 287 15.82 9.40 3.10
N GLN A 288 15.55 9.71 4.36
CA GLN A 288 16.49 10.37 5.26
C GLN A 288 17.72 9.48 5.53
N ASP A 289 18.87 10.10 5.81
CA ASP A 289 20.16 9.43 5.97
C ASP A 289 20.16 8.31 7.05
N TRP A 290 19.30 8.43 8.07
CA TRP A 290 19.21 7.44 9.13
C TRP A 290 18.59 6.10 8.67
N PHE A 291 17.88 6.05 7.54
CA PHE A 291 17.24 4.84 7.03
C PHE A 291 18.29 3.78 6.66
N ASP A 292 19.43 4.22 6.12
CA ASP A 292 20.51 3.36 5.68
C ASP A 292 21.56 3.12 6.80
N SER A 293 21.51 3.93 7.87
CA SER A 293 22.37 3.80 9.05
C SER A 293 22.05 2.54 9.87
N LYS A 294 22.91 1.53 9.79
CA LYS A 294 22.70 0.19 10.37
C LYS A 294 22.32 0.23 11.86
N ASN A 295 22.96 1.09 12.62
CA ASN A 295 22.75 1.25 14.07
C ASN A 295 21.52 2.10 14.43
N ILE A 296 20.96 2.88 13.50
CA ILE A 296 19.81 3.77 13.79
C ILE A 296 18.51 3.19 13.23
N ARG A 297 18.53 2.58 12.04
CA ARG A 297 17.35 2.08 11.31
C ARG A 297 16.53 1.00 12.05
N GLY A 298 17.04 0.48 13.16
CA GLY A 298 16.28 -0.32 14.11
C GLY A 298 15.91 -1.73 13.68
N ARG A 299 16.73 -2.35 12.80
CA ARG A 299 16.56 -3.75 12.38
C ARG A 299 17.88 -4.51 12.37
N VAL A 300 17.82 -5.77 12.74
CA VAL A 300 18.89 -6.76 12.59
C VAL A 300 18.39 -7.95 11.78
N ASN A 301 19.32 -8.74 11.23
CA ASN A 301 18.96 -10.00 10.59
C ASN A 301 18.60 -11.01 11.68
N ARG A 302 17.56 -11.80 11.44
CA ARG A 302 17.30 -12.97 12.29
C ARG A 302 18.45 -13.96 12.19
N ALA A 303 18.69 -14.71 13.27
CA ALA A 303 19.72 -15.74 13.29
C ALA A 303 19.41 -16.89 12.32
N GLU A 304 18.13 -17.22 12.18
CA GLU A 304 17.67 -18.27 11.26
C GLU A 304 17.57 -17.75 9.83
N LYS A 305 17.98 -18.60 8.87
CA LYS A 305 17.80 -18.30 7.46
C LYS A 305 16.29 -18.37 7.13
N PRO A 306 15.72 -17.35 6.47
CA PRO A 306 14.30 -17.37 6.10
C PRO A 306 14.02 -18.55 5.17
N LYS A 307 12.85 -19.16 5.34
CA LYS A 307 12.31 -20.11 4.37
C LYS A 307 11.58 -19.34 3.28
N ALA A 308 11.72 -19.79 2.03
CA ALA A 308 10.97 -19.20 0.94
C ALA A 308 9.47 -19.46 1.15
N SER A 309 8.64 -18.43 0.98
CA SER A 309 7.20 -18.51 1.19
C SER A 309 6.44 -18.22 -0.10
N HIS A 310 5.35 -18.97 -0.29
CA HIS A 310 4.35 -18.74 -1.33
C HIS A 310 3.21 -17.84 -0.83
N THR A 311 3.00 -17.74 0.48
CA THR A 311 1.89 -17.02 1.09
C THR A 311 1.96 -15.54 0.75
N ILE A 312 0.84 -14.95 0.35
CA ILE A 312 0.78 -13.52 0.06
C ILE A 312 0.96 -12.72 1.35
N GLY A 313 1.71 -11.65 1.23
CA GLY A 313 1.85 -10.67 2.29
C GLY A 313 2.75 -11.07 3.44
N ILE A 314 2.41 -10.54 4.60
CA ILE A 314 3.10 -10.69 5.88
C ILE A 314 2.40 -11.69 6.81
N ALA A 315 1.29 -12.29 6.37
CA ALA A 315 0.60 -13.36 7.07
C ALA A 315 1.47 -14.63 7.12
N SER A 316 1.35 -15.39 8.20
CA SER A 316 2.04 -16.67 8.32
C SER A 316 1.53 -17.71 7.33
N ASP A 317 2.35 -18.72 7.01
CA ASP A 317 2.02 -19.71 5.96
C ASP A 317 0.76 -20.55 6.25
N LYS A 318 0.37 -20.69 7.52
CA LYS A 318 -0.90 -21.33 7.91
C LYS A 318 -2.14 -20.59 7.39
N ASN A 319 -2.00 -19.32 7.00
CA ASN A 319 -3.11 -18.46 6.54
C ASN A 319 -3.13 -18.30 5.01
N ALA A 320 -2.36 -19.10 4.27
CA ALA A 320 -2.35 -19.08 2.80
C ALA A 320 -3.74 -19.32 2.18
N ASN A 321 -4.61 -20.05 2.88
CA ASN A 321 -6.01 -20.27 2.49
C ASN A 321 -6.92 -19.06 2.72
N ILE A 322 -6.44 -18.01 3.39
CA ILE A 322 -7.19 -16.76 3.61
C ILE A 322 -6.67 -15.72 2.61
N VAL A 323 -5.37 -15.45 2.66
CA VAL A 323 -4.75 -14.34 1.90
C VAL A 323 -4.35 -14.73 0.47
N GLY A 324 -4.32 -16.04 0.17
CA GLY A 324 -3.85 -16.58 -1.10
C GLY A 324 -2.35 -16.88 -1.15
N SER A 325 -1.90 -17.37 -2.30
CA SER A 325 -0.51 -17.76 -2.57
C SER A 325 -0.05 -17.37 -3.97
N PHE A 326 1.25 -17.14 -4.11
CA PHE A 326 1.96 -17.03 -5.38
C PHE A 326 2.48 -18.39 -5.85
N GLU A 327 2.55 -18.57 -7.18
CA GLU A 327 3.31 -19.67 -7.76
C GLU A 327 4.81 -19.53 -7.50
N GLN A 328 5.34 -18.31 -7.59
CA GLN A 328 6.75 -18.03 -7.38
C GLN A 328 7.05 -17.84 -5.88
N PRO A 329 7.89 -18.70 -5.27
CA PRO A 329 8.31 -18.48 -3.89
C PRO A 329 9.26 -17.29 -3.81
N ARG A 330 9.33 -16.70 -2.62
CA ARG A 330 10.20 -15.55 -2.35
C ARG A 330 10.66 -15.52 -0.90
N ASN A 331 11.79 -14.85 -0.67
CA ASN A 331 12.18 -14.49 0.70
C ASN A 331 11.42 -13.24 1.12
N ARG A 332 10.82 -13.28 2.31
CA ARG A 332 10.05 -12.16 2.85
C ARG A 332 10.88 -11.39 3.86
N GLY A 333 10.81 -10.07 3.80
CA GLY A 333 11.48 -9.18 4.75
C GLY A 333 11.07 -9.47 6.20
N VAL A 334 9.79 -9.77 6.42
CA VAL A 334 9.25 -10.11 7.76
C VAL A 334 9.84 -11.38 8.37
N ASP A 335 10.36 -12.28 7.54
CA ASP A 335 11.04 -13.51 7.97
C ASP A 335 12.58 -13.33 8.07
N MET A 336 13.11 -12.26 7.45
CA MET A 336 14.54 -11.98 7.39
C MET A 336 15.01 -11.08 8.54
N PHE A 337 14.14 -10.19 8.99
CA PHE A 337 14.49 -9.13 9.91
C PHE A 337 13.70 -9.21 11.21
N GLU A 338 14.26 -8.65 12.25
CA GLU A 338 13.61 -8.41 13.53
C GLU A 338 14.03 -7.06 14.12
N ARG A 339 13.24 -6.60 15.09
CA ARG A 339 13.41 -5.30 15.73
C ARG A 339 14.72 -5.27 16.51
N ASP A 340 15.58 -4.30 16.20
CA ASP A 340 16.76 -4.02 17.01
C ASP A 340 16.39 -3.10 18.18
N VAL A 341 16.21 -3.70 19.35
CA VAL A 341 15.93 -2.98 20.61
C VAL A 341 17.14 -2.22 21.15
N ASN A 342 18.35 -2.52 20.66
CA ASN A 342 19.61 -1.90 21.09
C ASN A 342 20.10 -0.81 20.12
N ARG A 343 19.22 -0.34 19.23
CA ARG A 343 19.57 0.70 18.25
C ARG A 343 20.07 1.98 18.93
N THR A 344 20.93 2.71 18.25
CA THR A 344 21.32 4.07 18.63
C THR A 344 20.11 4.99 18.66
N ASN A 345 20.06 5.85 19.66
CA ASN A 345 19.02 6.86 19.83
C ASN A 345 19.01 7.84 18.65
N HIS A 346 17.84 8.14 18.09
CA HIS A 346 17.66 9.12 17.03
C HIS A 346 16.23 9.66 17.05
N PRO A 347 15.99 10.98 17.15
CA PRO A 347 14.66 11.53 17.42
C PRO A 347 13.56 11.07 16.45
N GLU A 348 13.83 11.13 15.14
CA GLU A 348 12.84 10.72 14.13
C GLU A 348 12.62 9.21 14.10
N ALA A 349 13.67 8.43 14.39
CA ALA A 349 13.55 6.98 14.44
C ALA A 349 12.75 6.57 15.68
N ASN A 350 12.95 7.26 16.82
CA ASN A 350 12.15 7.08 18.03
C ASN A 350 10.67 7.28 17.73
N LYS A 351 10.28 8.41 17.14
CA LYS A 351 8.88 8.68 16.80
C LYS A 351 8.24 7.53 15.99
N PHE A 352 8.96 7.01 14.99
CA PHE A 352 8.50 5.87 14.20
C PHE A 352 8.32 4.60 15.03
N PHE A 353 9.27 4.28 15.90
CA PHE A 353 9.19 3.09 16.74
C PHE A 353 8.21 3.23 17.90
N ASP A 354 8.06 4.43 18.45
CA ASP A 354 7.07 4.75 19.47
C ASP A 354 5.66 4.54 18.91
N ASP A 355 5.39 4.90 17.65
CA ASP A 355 4.13 4.58 16.98
C ASP A 355 3.91 3.07 16.83
N ILE A 356 4.96 2.30 16.51
CA ILE A 356 4.86 0.84 16.45
C ILE A 356 4.49 0.26 17.80
N ASP A 357 5.22 0.65 18.84
CA ASP A 357 5.14 0.05 20.15
C ASP A 357 3.87 0.49 20.90
N SER A 358 3.52 1.79 20.85
CA SER A 358 2.34 2.35 21.53
C SER A 358 1.00 1.91 20.92
N ARG A 359 1.01 1.48 19.66
CA ARG A 359 -0.19 1.11 18.90
C ARG A 359 -0.20 -0.35 18.47
N ASN A 360 0.74 -1.18 18.95
CA ASN A 360 0.81 -2.58 18.57
C ASN A 360 0.77 -2.78 17.03
N LEU A 361 1.55 -1.97 16.31
CA LEU A 361 1.68 -2.08 14.87
C LEU A 361 2.68 -3.18 14.51
N LEU A 362 2.63 -3.62 13.27
CA LEU A 362 3.53 -4.65 12.80
C LEU A 362 4.88 -4.05 12.42
N PHE A 363 5.92 -4.58 13.04
CA PHE A 363 7.27 -4.47 12.51
C PHE A 363 7.48 -5.58 11.46
N GLY A 364 7.82 -5.18 10.25
CA GLY A 364 8.18 -6.09 9.17
C GLY A 364 9.69 -6.11 8.96
N ALA A 365 10.23 -4.99 8.48
CA ALA A 365 11.65 -4.84 8.21
C ALA A 365 12.18 -3.45 8.57
N GLY A 366 11.50 -2.67 9.40
CA GLY A 366 11.82 -1.26 9.66
C GLY A 366 11.32 -0.32 8.56
N ILE A 367 11.58 0.97 8.72
CA ILE A 367 11.06 2.02 7.84
C ILE A 367 11.39 1.76 6.35
N SER A 368 10.42 1.97 5.46
CA SER A 368 10.55 1.53 4.07
C SER A 368 11.28 2.53 3.17
N GLY A 369 12.61 2.41 3.10
CA GLY A 369 13.41 3.18 2.14
C GLY A 369 13.07 2.90 0.67
N THR A 370 12.52 1.71 0.36
CA THR A 370 12.04 1.37 -0.99
C THR A 370 10.74 2.10 -1.34
N THR A 371 9.86 2.34 -0.37
CA THR A 371 8.71 3.23 -0.59
C THR A 371 9.19 4.63 -1.00
N GLY A 372 10.22 5.15 -0.33
CA GLY A 372 10.81 6.43 -0.67
C GLY A 372 11.33 6.50 -2.11
N THR A 373 12.14 5.52 -2.51
CA THR A 373 12.70 5.49 -3.89
C THR A 373 11.65 5.29 -4.96
N LEU A 374 10.56 4.58 -4.67
CA LEU A 374 9.42 4.45 -5.57
C LEU A 374 8.65 5.77 -5.75
N LEU A 375 8.47 6.54 -4.67
CA LEU A 375 7.86 7.88 -4.75
C LEU A 375 8.77 8.87 -5.48
N GLN A 376 10.09 8.81 -5.25
CA GLN A 376 11.06 9.59 -6.03
C GLN A 376 11.02 9.22 -7.52
N ALA A 377 10.87 7.94 -7.85
CA ALA A 377 10.72 7.49 -9.23
C ALA A 377 9.42 8.01 -9.87
N ALA A 378 8.31 8.01 -9.14
CA ALA A 378 7.07 8.61 -9.62
C ALA A 378 7.25 10.11 -9.92
N GLU A 379 7.87 10.86 -9.03
CA GLU A 379 8.18 12.28 -9.24
C GLU A 379 9.09 12.52 -10.45
N ALA A 380 10.07 11.65 -10.68
CA ALA A 380 11.01 11.80 -11.77
C ALA A 380 10.39 11.51 -13.14
N PHE A 381 9.58 10.44 -13.24
CA PHE A 381 9.16 9.87 -14.52
C PHE A 381 7.70 10.12 -14.85
N GLY A 382 6.81 10.15 -13.86
CA GLY A 382 5.38 10.37 -14.07
C GLY A 382 4.75 11.08 -12.89
N PRO A 383 5.03 12.38 -12.67
CA PRO A 383 4.57 13.12 -11.49
C PRO A 383 3.07 12.95 -11.24
N LEU A 384 2.69 12.65 -10.00
CA LEU A 384 1.31 12.38 -9.60
C LEU A 384 0.75 13.61 -8.89
N THR A 385 -0.01 14.45 -9.61
CA THR A 385 -0.55 15.71 -9.07
C THR A 385 -1.82 15.47 -8.26
N GLU A 386 -2.71 14.60 -8.76
CA GLU A 386 -3.98 14.29 -8.13
C GLU A 386 -3.80 13.36 -6.92
N MET A 387 -4.54 13.63 -5.84
CA MET A 387 -4.47 12.82 -4.62
C MET A 387 -4.86 11.36 -4.86
N GLU A 388 -5.86 11.12 -5.72
CA GLU A 388 -6.26 9.75 -6.09
C GLU A 388 -5.11 9.01 -6.77
N ASP A 389 -4.41 9.64 -7.72
CA ASP A 389 -3.28 9.01 -8.41
C ASP A 389 -2.14 8.69 -7.41
N LYS A 390 -1.86 9.58 -6.45
CA LYS A 390 -0.90 9.32 -5.36
C LYS A 390 -1.31 8.12 -4.52
N LYS A 391 -2.59 8.02 -4.15
CA LYS A 391 -3.14 6.91 -3.36
C LYS A 391 -3.13 5.59 -4.12
N GLN A 392 -3.47 5.61 -5.41
CA GLN A 392 -3.39 4.43 -6.29
C GLN A 392 -1.96 3.93 -6.42
N TYR A 393 -0.99 4.83 -6.61
CA TYR A 393 0.42 4.44 -6.66
C TYR A 393 0.93 3.94 -5.31
N MET A 394 0.51 4.56 -4.20
CA MET A 394 0.83 4.06 -2.86
C MET A 394 0.22 2.69 -2.59
N MET A 395 -1.01 2.43 -3.07
CA MET A 395 -1.63 1.11 -3.03
C MET A 395 -0.84 0.09 -3.88
N ALA A 396 -0.27 0.50 -5.01
CA ALA A 396 0.65 -0.35 -5.78
C ALA A 396 1.94 -0.67 -5.01
N ILE A 397 2.53 0.32 -4.33
CA ILE A 397 3.68 0.12 -3.45
C ILE A 397 3.32 -0.86 -2.32
N VAL A 398 2.13 -0.73 -1.73
CA VAL A 398 1.60 -1.68 -0.73
C VAL A 398 1.46 -3.09 -1.33
N GLY A 399 0.91 -3.22 -2.54
CA GLY A 399 0.88 -4.49 -3.26
C GLY A 399 2.26 -5.13 -3.39
N TYR A 400 3.24 -4.36 -3.87
CA TYR A 400 4.60 -4.84 -4.05
C TYR A 400 5.30 -5.17 -2.72
N LEU A 401 5.33 -4.25 -1.77
CA LEU A 401 6.13 -4.36 -0.54
C LEU A 401 5.40 -5.11 0.58
N VAL A 402 4.13 -4.81 0.81
CA VAL A 402 3.34 -5.49 1.83
C VAL A 402 2.88 -6.83 1.30
N GLY A 403 2.26 -6.90 0.10
CA GLY A 403 1.87 -8.15 -0.56
C GLY A 403 3.07 -9.05 -0.90
N GLY A 404 4.25 -8.47 -1.16
CA GLY A 404 5.51 -9.20 -1.28
C GLY A 404 6.07 -9.73 0.05
N GLY A 405 5.55 -9.31 1.20
CA GLY A 405 6.03 -9.69 2.53
C GLY A 405 7.33 -8.98 2.94
N MET A 406 7.69 -7.89 2.28
CA MET A 406 8.93 -7.13 2.54
C MET A 406 8.78 -6.13 3.68
N HIS A 407 7.62 -5.50 3.81
CA HIS A 407 7.33 -4.46 4.81
C HIS A 407 5.91 -4.57 5.35
N SER A 408 5.67 -3.93 6.50
CA SER A 408 4.30 -3.72 6.99
C SER A 408 3.63 -2.51 6.33
N TYR A 409 2.30 -2.41 6.47
CA TYR A 409 1.54 -1.26 5.97
C TYR A 409 2.04 0.06 6.59
N HIS A 410 2.27 0.09 7.91
CA HIS A 410 2.78 1.28 8.60
C HIS A 410 4.17 1.67 8.11
N GLU A 411 5.07 0.71 7.90
CA GLU A 411 6.41 0.98 7.37
C GLU A 411 6.41 1.69 6.00
N CYS A 412 5.41 1.40 5.17
CA CYS A 412 5.22 2.04 3.87
C CYS A 412 4.51 3.39 4.02
N MET A 413 3.38 3.42 4.74
CA MET A 413 2.53 4.61 4.83
C MET A 413 3.14 5.76 5.61
N THR A 414 4.02 5.50 6.58
CA THR A 414 4.80 6.55 7.25
C THR A 414 5.65 7.36 6.26
N ILE A 415 6.03 6.77 5.11
CA ILE A 415 6.72 7.50 4.04
C ILE A 415 5.73 8.19 3.10
N GLY A 416 4.60 7.53 2.78
CA GLY A 416 3.52 8.14 2.00
C GLY A 416 3.00 9.43 2.63
N GLU A 417 2.89 9.47 3.96
CA GLU A 417 2.49 10.66 4.73
C GLU A 417 3.39 11.87 4.44
N LYS A 418 4.71 11.64 4.29
CA LYS A 418 5.69 12.70 4.04
C LYS A 418 5.52 13.39 2.69
N VAL A 419 4.79 12.78 1.74
CA VAL A 419 4.44 13.38 0.44
C VAL A 419 2.96 13.81 0.36
N GLY A 420 2.31 13.91 1.52
CA GLY A 420 0.97 14.44 1.69
C GLY A 420 -0.16 13.40 1.55
N ILE A 421 0.14 12.10 1.46
CA ILE A 421 -0.92 11.08 1.46
C ILE A 421 -1.50 10.99 2.87
N PRO A 422 -2.82 11.17 3.06
CA PRO A 422 -3.42 11.12 4.39
C PRO A 422 -3.15 9.77 5.06
N TYR A 423 -2.52 9.80 6.22
CA TYR A 423 -2.26 8.61 7.00
C TYR A 423 -2.28 8.94 8.49
N ARG A 424 -2.91 8.07 9.27
CA ARG A 424 -2.80 8.08 10.73
C ARG A 424 -2.23 6.73 11.15
N PRO A 425 -1.19 6.70 11.99
CA PRO A 425 -0.57 5.45 12.40
C PRO A 425 -1.58 4.38 12.84
N GLY A 426 -1.61 3.28 12.07
CA GLY A 426 -2.48 2.13 12.33
C GLY A 426 -3.89 2.18 11.76
N SER A 427 -4.27 3.27 11.07
CA SER A 427 -5.50 3.39 10.27
C SER A 427 -5.20 3.11 8.79
N TYR A 428 -6.19 2.61 8.05
CA TYR A 428 -6.03 2.26 6.63
C TYR A 428 -6.84 3.17 5.72
N VAL A 429 -8.11 3.43 6.07
CA VAL A 429 -9.12 3.94 5.13
C VAL A 429 -8.73 5.28 4.50
N GLU A 430 -8.17 6.21 5.26
CA GLU A 430 -7.85 7.56 4.76
C GLU A 430 -6.78 7.57 3.66
N SER A 431 -5.88 6.58 3.67
CA SER A 431 -4.79 6.42 2.69
C SER A 431 -5.19 5.60 1.47
N LEU A 432 -6.36 4.94 1.48
CA LEU A 432 -6.81 4.13 0.35
C LEU A 432 -7.36 5.00 -0.78
N PRO A 433 -7.18 4.57 -2.04
CA PRO A 433 -7.74 5.25 -3.21
C PRO A 433 -9.27 5.06 -3.28
N GLU A 434 -9.95 6.06 -3.83
CA GLU A 434 -11.39 6.05 -4.07
C GLU A 434 -11.82 4.87 -4.94
N SER A 435 -11.03 4.58 -5.98
CA SER A 435 -11.23 3.40 -6.84
C SER A 435 -11.34 2.07 -6.07
N PHE A 436 -10.67 1.95 -4.90
CA PHE A 436 -10.84 0.81 -4.01
C PHE A 436 -11.97 1.03 -3.02
N THR A 437 -12.04 2.18 -2.34
CA THR A 437 -13.03 2.40 -1.26
C THR A 437 -14.48 2.45 -1.75
N SER A 438 -14.72 2.68 -3.04
CA SER A 438 -16.04 2.60 -3.66
C SER A 438 -16.44 1.17 -4.09
N SER A 439 -15.56 0.18 -3.95
CA SER A 439 -15.76 -1.17 -4.47
C SER A 439 -16.40 -2.13 -3.47
N GLU A 440 -17.00 -3.22 -3.97
CA GLU A 440 -17.46 -4.31 -3.11
C GLU A 440 -16.32 -5.01 -2.37
N ASP A 441 -15.11 -5.06 -2.94
CA ASP A 441 -13.96 -5.65 -2.28
C ASP A 441 -13.62 -4.89 -1.01
N PHE A 442 -13.63 -3.55 -1.07
CA PHE A 442 -13.43 -2.72 0.11
C PHE A 442 -14.54 -2.93 1.12
N GLN A 443 -15.81 -2.96 0.70
CA GLN A 443 -16.92 -3.15 1.65
C GLN A 443 -16.76 -4.44 2.46
N ARG A 444 -16.37 -5.54 1.80
CA ARG A 444 -16.13 -6.84 2.45
C ARG A 444 -14.88 -6.81 3.32
N TRP A 445 -13.74 -6.38 2.77
CA TRP A 445 -12.49 -6.31 3.51
C TRP A 445 -12.59 -5.39 4.74
N ASN A 446 -13.25 -4.24 4.59
CA ASN A 446 -13.48 -3.30 5.68
C ASN A 446 -14.46 -3.84 6.71
N HIS A 447 -15.44 -4.66 6.32
CA HIS A 447 -16.32 -5.34 7.26
C HIS A 447 -15.54 -6.41 8.04
N ASP A 448 -14.85 -7.30 7.33
CA ASP A 448 -14.08 -8.40 7.89
C ASP A 448 -12.98 -7.90 8.82
N TYR A 449 -12.38 -6.75 8.54
CA TYR A 449 -11.29 -6.14 9.31
C TYR A 449 -11.65 -4.77 9.88
N TYR A 450 -12.91 -4.51 10.26
CA TYR A 450 -13.34 -3.21 10.78
C TYR A 450 -12.56 -2.76 12.02
N ASP A 451 -12.23 -3.74 12.87
CA ASP A 451 -11.37 -3.61 14.06
C ASP A 451 -9.96 -3.10 13.73
N ILE A 452 -9.45 -3.37 12.52
CA ILE A 452 -8.13 -2.94 12.07
C ILE A 452 -8.21 -1.68 11.20
N SER A 453 -9.08 -1.71 10.19
CA SER A 453 -9.14 -0.70 9.12
C SER A 453 -9.74 0.63 9.60
N VAL A 454 -10.77 0.57 10.46
CA VAL A 454 -11.51 1.74 10.96
C VAL A 454 -11.18 2.05 12.41
N LEU A 455 -11.26 1.06 13.31
CA LEU A 455 -10.97 1.30 14.72
C LEU A 455 -9.47 1.52 14.95
N GLY A 456 -8.62 0.92 14.12
CA GLY A 456 -7.19 1.17 14.17
C GLY A 456 -6.54 0.46 15.36
N ALA A 457 -5.65 1.15 16.05
CA ALA A 457 -4.51 0.52 16.69
C ALA A 457 -4.39 0.67 18.21
N THR A 458 -5.40 1.21 18.89
CA THR A 458 -5.37 1.36 20.35
C THR A 458 -6.36 0.46 21.09
N HIS A 459 -7.32 -0.15 20.38
CA HIS A 459 -8.46 -0.79 21.04
C HIS A 459 -8.17 -2.17 21.66
N TRP A 460 -7.03 -2.80 21.35
CA TRP A 460 -6.59 -4.02 22.04
C TRP A 460 -6.28 -3.76 23.53
N GLN A 461 -5.89 -2.52 23.89
CA GLN A 461 -5.54 -2.14 25.26
C GLN A 461 -6.70 -2.31 26.24
N PHE A 462 -7.95 -2.27 25.76
CA PHE A 462 -9.14 -2.44 26.60
C PHE A 462 -9.24 -3.84 27.23
N ASN A 463 -8.56 -4.84 26.68
CA ASN A 463 -8.59 -6.23 27.18
C ASN A 463 -7.32 -6.65 27.95
N GLU A 464 -6.23 -5.87 27.91
CA GLU A 464 -4.97 -6.29 28.56
C GLU A 464 -4.87 -5.91 30.02
N GLY A 465 -5.69 -4.97 30.52
CA GLY A 465 -5.69 -4.54 31.93
C GLY A 465 -4.39 -3.91 32.44
N LYS A 466 -3.28 -4.02 31.69
CA LYS A 466 -1.95 -3.43 31.91
C LYS A 466 -1.39 -2.98 30.57
N LEU A 467 -0.72 -1.83 30.55
CA LEU A 467 -0.02 -1.38 29.36
C LEU A 467 1.25 -2.24 29.17
N PRO A 468 1.82 -2.34 27.95
CA PRO A 468 3.16 -2.86 27.77
C PRO A 468 4.15 -2.21 28.73
N ALA A 469 5.05 -2.99 29.32
CA ALA A 469 5.91 -2.55 30.43
C ALA A 469 6.72 -1.27 30.15
N HIS A 470 7.12 -1.03 28.90
CA HIS A 470 7.86 0.18 28.51
C HIS A 470 6.97 1.44 28.50
N LEU A 471 5.68 1.33 28.20
CA LEU A 471 4.70 2.42 28.33
C LEU A 471 4.25 2.59 29.78
N GLU A 472 4.24 1.52 30.58
CA GLU A 472 4.07 1.67 32.04
C GLU A 472 5.24 2.42 32.68
N LEU A 473 6.47 2.21 32.20
CA LEU A 473 7.64 2.97 32.64
C LEU A 473 7.52 4.44 32.25
N GLN A 474 7.18 4.75 31.00
CA GLN A 474 6.99 6.13 30.55
C GLN A 474 5.86 6.82 31.32
N LYS A 475 4.71 6.15 31.51
CA LYS A 475 3.59 6.68 32.29
C LYS A 475 3.93 6.85 33.78
N LYS A 476 4.79 5.99 34.33
CA LYS A 476 5.35 6.18 35.69
C LYS A 476 6.31 7.36 35.75
N MET A 477 7.13 7.57 34.72
CA MET A 477 8.05 8.70 34.63
C MET A 477 7.31 10.03 34.47
N GLU A 478 6.31 10.10 33.58
CA GLU A 478 5.45 11.27 33.42
C GLU A 478 4.70 11.62 34.71
N LYS A 479 4.24 10.60 35.45
CA LYS A 479 3.59 10.80 36.74
C LYS A 479 4.55 11.25 37.85
N LEU A 480 5.81 10.80 37.79
CA LEU A 480 6.88 11.29 38.68
C LEU A 480 7.25 12.74 38.37
N ASP A 481 7.29 13.12 37.09
CA ASP A 481 7.55 14.50 36.66
C ASP A 481 6.39 15.46 37.03
N GLU A 482 5.13 15.00 36.93
CA GLU A 482 3.96 15.75 37.42
C GLU A 482 4.01 15.94 38.95
N ASP A 483 4.31 14.87 39.71
CA ASP A 483 4.40 14.91 41.17
C ASP A 483 5.57 15.79 41.67
N ASP A 484 6.71 15.81 40.96
CA ASP A 484 7.84 16.68 41.28
C ASP A 484 7.63 18.14 40.83
N SER A 485 6.84 18.39 39.77
CA SER A 485 6.40 19.74 39.41
C SER A 485 5.46 20.34 40.46
N ILE A 486 4.60 19.53 41.07
CA ILE A 486 3.69 19.94 42.16
C ILE A 486 4.49 20.25 43.43
N LYS A 487 5.53 19.46 43.77
CA LYS A 487 6.41 19.76 44.91
C LYS A 487 7.22 21.04 44.73
N ASN A 488 7.67 21.35 43.51
CA ASN A 488 8.38 22.61 43.23
C ASN A 488 7.45 23.83 43.19
N SER A 489 6.15 23.65 42.95
CA SER A 489 5.15 24.73 43.04
C SER A 489 4.71 25.05 44.48
N LEU A 490 4.98 24.15 45.44
CA LEU A 490 4.63 24.32 46.86
C LEU A 490 5.78 24.89 47.72
N ILE A 491 6.95 25.16 47.14
CA ILE A 491 8.12 25.73 47.85
C ILE A 491 8.31 27.24 47.53
N VAL A 492 7.48 27.83 46.68
CA VAL A 492 7.44 29.29 46.47
C VAL A 492 6.05 29.81 46.86
N GLY A 493 5.81 29.91 48.16
CA GLY A 493 4.64 30.51 48.78
C GLY A 493 5.00 31.08 50.14
#